data_AF-A0A9N9GN92-F1
#
_entry.id   AF-A0A9N9GN92-F1
#
_cell.length_a   1.000
_cell.length_b   1.000
_cell.length_c   1.000
_cell.angle_alpha   90.00
_cell.angle_beta   90.00
_cell.angle_gamma   90.00
#
_symmetry.space_group_name_H-M   'P 1'
#
loop_
_entity.id
_entity.type
_entity.pdbx_description
1 polymer ?
#
loop_
_entity_poly.entity_id
_entity_poly.type
_entity_poly.pdbx_seq_one_letter_code
_entity_poly.pdbx_strand_id
1 'polypeptide(L)'
;MRDRVVSERKPSKSSKRLRNKIAGFVTHLMKRIRHGPVRGISYKLQEEERERKDNYVPDVSALAVESIEIDPDTQDLLKNLNFEALPGVSVSTPVPLNTLSDRPRGPRRTDRPPRAPTDM
;
A
#
# COMPACT_ATOMS: atom_id res chain seq x y z
N MET A 1 27.51 31.53 -8.27
CA MET A 1 27.64 30.63 -9.45
C MET A 1 26.80 29.39 -9.19
N ARG A 2 25.75 29.14 -9.99
CA ARG A 2 24.97 27.90 -9.93
C ARG A 2 25.10 27.24 -11.29
N ASP A 3 25.99 26.26 -11.38
CA ASP A 3 26.25 25.53 -12.60
C ASP A 3 25.06 24.63 -12.92
N ARG A 4 24.42 24.92 -14.05
CA ARG A 4 23.33 24.11 -14.60
C ARG A 4 23.96 23.02 -15.47
N VAL A 5 24.16 21.85 -14.89
CA VAL A 5 24.53 20.64 -15.63
C VAL A 5 23.30 20.14 -16.39
N VAL A 6 23.26 20.38 -17.71
CA VAL A 6 22.54 19.53 -18.66
C VAL A 6 23.42 19.43 -19.91
N SER A 7 24.31 18.44 -19.91
CA SER A 7 24.92 17.91 -21.13
C SER A 7 23.95 16.92 -21.76
N GLU A 8 23.65 17.12 -23.05
CA GLU A 8 23.54 16.13 -24.13
C GLU A 8 22.51 16.54 -25.19
N ARG A 9 23.00 16.68 -26.42
CA ARG A 9 22.32 16.92 -27.70
C ARG A 9 21.06 17.80 -27.66
N LYS A 10 21.28 19.09 -27.96
CA LYS A 10 20.22 20.01 -28.39
C LYS A 10 19.46 19.38 -29.58
N PRO A 11 18.12 19.21 -29.54
CA PRO A 11 17.37 18.82 -30.73
C PRO A 11 17.57 19.91 -31.78
N SER A 12 18.23 19.54 -32.87
CA SER A 12 18.93 20.48 -33.76
C SER A 12 18.01 21.46 -34.48
N LYS A 13 16.70 21.17 -34.61
CA LYS A 13 15.68 22.09 -35.15
C LYS A 13 14.30 21.79 -34.57
N SER A 14 13.97 22.34 -33.39
CA SER A 14 12.58 22.33 -32.87
C SER A 14 12.00 23.74 -32.79
N SER A 15 10.72 23.90 -33.11
CA SER A 15 10.02 25.18 -33.03
C SER A 15 9.93 25.68 -31.57
N LYS A 16 9.85 27.00 -31.35
CA LYS A 16 9.71 27.61 -30.01
C LYS A 16 8.51 27.02 -29.26
N ARG A 17 7.40 26.74 -29.96
CA ARG A 17 6.20 26.11 -29.39
C ARG A 17 6.47 24.71 -28.85
N LEU A 18 7.24 23.88 -29.57
CA LEU A 18 7.56 22.52 -29.14
C LEU A 18 8.45 22.52 -27.89
N ARG A 19 9.44 23.41 -27.83
CA ARG A 19 10.29 23.57 -26.64
C ARG A 19 9.50 23.97 -25.40
N ASN A 20 8.57 24.91 -25.54
CA ASN A 20 7.73 25.33 -24.41
C ASN A 20 6.82 24.20 -23.92
N LYS A 21 6.32 23.36 -24.83
CA LYS A 21 5.49 22.20 -24.47
C LYS A 21 6.30 21.12 -23.76
N ILE A 22 7.53 20.85 -24.22
CA ILE A 22 8.46 19.93 -23.55
C ILE A 22 8.84 20.47 -22.16
N ALA A 23 9.21 21.75 -22.06
CA ALA A 23 9.57 22.38 -20.80
C ALA A 23 8.42 22.34 -19.78
N GLY A 24 7.18 22.62 -20.21
CA GLY A 24 6.00 22.54 -19.35
C GLY A 24 5.69 21.11 -18.88
N PHE A 25 5.85 20.12 -19.75
CA PHE A 25 5.69 18.72 -19.37
C PHE A 25 6.73 18.29 -18.33
N VAL A 26 8.00 18.65 -18.55
CA VAL A 26 9.10 18.34 -17.62
C VAL A 26 8.90 19.04 -16.27
N THR A 27 8.51 20.31 -16.23
CA THR A 27 8.29 21.02 -14.94
C THR A 27 7.12 20.45 -14.15
N HIS A 28 6.03 20.10 -14.84
CA HIS A 28 4.89 19.43 -14.21
C HIS A 28 5.28 18.05 -13.68
N LEU A 29 6.08 17.30 -14.44
CA LEU A 29 6.54 15.99 -14.04
C LEU A 29 7.46 16.04 -12.82
N MET A 30 8.42 16.96 -12.79
CA MET A 30 9.32 17.17 -11.65
C MET A 30 8.55 17.58 -10.39
N LYS A 31 7.44 18.32 -10.51
CA LYS A 31 6.57 18.63 -9.38
C LYS A 31 5.88 17.38 -8.84
N ARG A 32 5.48 16.43 -9.70
CA ARG A 32 4.81 15.18 -9.30
C ARG A 32 5.77 14.21 -8.61
N ILE A 33 7.00 14.07 -9.12
CA ILE A 33 8.03 13.20 -8.53
C ILE A 33 8.30 13.57 -7.06
N ARG A 34 8.26 14.87 -6.71
CA ARG A 34 8.42 15.33 -5.31
C ARG A 34 7.28 14.91 -4.37
N HIS A 35 6.07 14.67 -4.89
CA HIS A 35 4.92 14.25 -4.09
C HIS A 35 4.77 12.73 -4.04
N GLY A 36 5.47 11.99 -4.92
CA GLY A 36 5.43 10.54 -4.94
C GLY A 36 5.83 9.94 -6.29
N PRO A 37 5.83 8.60 -6.37
CA PRO A 37 6.18 7.88 -7.59
C PRO A 37 5.18 8.17 -8.72
N VAL A 38 5.70 8.37 -9.93
CA VAL A 38 4.89 8.66 -11.13
C VAL A 38 4.89 7.43 -12.04
N ARG A 39 3.71 6.89 -12.34
CA ARG A 39 3.54 5.71 -13.20
C ARG A 39 4.19 5.92 -14.58
N GLY A 40 5.00 4.95 -15.02
CA GLY A 40 5.62 4.93 -16.34
C GLY A 40 6.94 5.71 -16.45
N ILE A 41 7.51 6.18 -15.34
CA ILE A 41 8.81 6.86 -15.29
C ILE A 41 9.64 6.22 -14.19
N SER A 42 10.81 5.71 -14.54
CA SER A 42 11.84 5.29 -13.58
C SER A 42 12.73 6.48 -13.23
N TYR A 43 13.01 6.64 -11.94
CA TYR A 43 14.03 7.55 -11.42
C TYR A 43 14.87 6.76 -10.44
N LYS A 44 16.20 6.82 -10.56
CA LYS A 44 17.14 5.97 -9.82
C LYS A 44 16.88 5.94 -8.30
N LEU A 45 16.46 7.07 -7.73
CA LEU A 45 16.11 7.17 -6.31
C LEU A 45 14.89 6.31 -5.91
N GLN A 46 13.91 6.13 -6.81
CA GLN A 46 12.73 5.28 -6.58
C GLN A 46 13.04 3.79 -6.67
N GLU A 47 14.07 3.43 -7.45
CA GLU A 47 14.54 2.05 -7.58
C GLU A 47 15.26 1.63 -6.29
N GLU A 48 16.14 2.48 -5.75
CA GLU A 48 16.84 2.23 -4.48
C GLU A 48 15.90 2.21 -3.25
N GLU A 49 14.83 3.02 -3.23
CA GLU A 49 13.81 2.93 -2.17
C GLU A 49 12.93 1.68 -2.29
N ARG A 50 12.59 1.26 -3.53
CA ARG A 50 11.87 0.00 -3.73
C ARG A 50 12.71 -1.18 -3.30
N GLU A 51 13.98 -1.23 -3.68
CA GLU A 51 14.87 -2.31 -3.28
C GLU A 51 15.02 -2.41 -1.75
N ARG A 52 15.08 -1.28 -1.03
CA ARG A 52 15.09 -1.31 0.44
C ARG A 52 13.79 -1.80 1.06
N LYS A 53 12.64 -1.50 0.45
CA LYS A 53 11.33 -1.94 0.95
C LYS A 53 11.03 -3.39 0.59
N ASP A 54 11.38 -3.81 -0.62
CA ASP A 54 11.12 -5.16 -1.11
C ASP A 54 12.09 -6.17 -0.48
N ASN A 55 13.32 -5.77 -0.16
CA ASN A 55 14.28 -6.58 0.61
C ASN A 55 14.12 -6.46 2.13
N TYR A 56 13.10 -5.74 2.62
CA TYR A 56 12.89 -5.61 4.05
C TYR A 56 12.37 -6.92 4.64
N VAL A 57 13.27 -7.67 5.28
CA VAL A 57 12.93 -8.82 6.10
C VAL A 57 12.82 -8.33 7.55
N PRO A 58 11.65 -8.47 8.21
CA PRO A 58 11.50 -8.07 9.60
C PRO A 58 12.32 -8.99 10.52
N ASP A 59 12.77 -8.44 11.66
CA ASP A 59 13.54 -9.20 12.66
C ASP A 59 12.75 -10.37 13.27
N VAL A 60 11.42 -10.24 13.33
CA VAL A 60 10.52 -11.28 13.82
C VAL A 60 9.54 -11.66 12.72
N SER A 61 9.56 -12.92 12.32
CA SER A 61 8.56 -13.47 11.40
C SER A 61 7.20 -13.47 12.08
N ALA A 62 6.19 -12.88 11.44
CA ALA A 62 4.81 -12.95 11.92
C ALA A 62 4.27 -14.40 12.00
N LEU A 63 4.94 -15.35 11.33
CA LEU A 63 4.62 -16.78 11.36
C LEU A 63 5.26 -17.53 12.54
N ALA A 64 6.25 -16.92 13.23
CA ALA A 64 6.89 -17.51 14.40
C ALA A 64 6.01 -17.26 15.64
N VAL A 65 4.80 -17.84 15.62
CA VAL A 65 3.87 -17.80 16.74
C VAL A 65 4.01 -19.11 17.51
N GLU A 66 4.09 -19.02 18.84
CA GLU A 66 4.25 -20.18 19.73
C GLU A 66 3.00 -21.07 19.77
N SER A 67 1.81 -20.49 19.51
CA SER A 67 0.52 -21.16 19.47
C SER A 67 -0.30 -20.78 18.23
N ILE A 68 -0.68 -21.77 17.42
CA ILE A 68 -1.57 -21.66 16.27
C ILE A 68 -2.93 -22.21 16.69
N GLU A 69 -3.94 -21.34 16.68
CA GLU A 69 -5.33 -21.71 16.89
C GLU A 69 -5.95 -22.28 15.61
N ILE A 70 -6.51 -23.49 15.71
CA ILE A 70 -7.04 -24.25 14.58
C ILE A 70 -8.51 -24.61 14.85
N ASP A 71 -9.33 -24.61 13.81
CA ASP A 71 -10.73 -25.05 13.89
C ASP A 71 -10.83 -26.60 13.98
N PRO A 72 -11.91 -27.17 14.52
CA PRO A 72 -12.09 -28.63 14.57
C PRO A 72 -12.02 -29.30 13.19
N ASP A 73 -12.60 -28.69 12.15
CA ASP A 73 -12.59 -29.23 10.79
C ASP A 73 -11.18 -29.27 10.17
N THR A 74 -10.35 -28.28 10.52
CA THR A 74 -8.96 -28.22 10.05
C THR A 74 -8.05 -29.17 10.82
N GLN A 75 -8.40 -29.52 12.07
CA GLN A 75 -7.74 -30.61 12.79
C GLN A 75 -7.97 -31.97 12.12
N ASP A 76 -9.19 -32.25 11.65
CA ASP A 76 -9.49 -33.51 10.94
C ASP A 76 -8.81 -33.58 9.57
N LEU A 77 -8.66 -32.44 8.89
CA LEU A 77 -7.83 -32.34 7.70
C LEU A 77 -6.35 -32.68 8.00
N LEU A 78 -5.79 -32.16 9.10
CA LEU A 78 -4.40 -32.45 9.49
C LEU A 78 -4.18 -33.93 9.80
N LYS A 79 -5.17 -34.61 10.41
CA LYS A 79 -5.14 -36.06 10.62
C LYS A 79 -5.12 -36.83 9.30
N ASN A 80 -5.98 -36.45 8.34
CA ASN A 80 -6.04 -37.10 7.02
C ASN A 80 -4.76 -36.91 6.20
N LEU A 81 -4.02 -35.83 6.44
CA LEU A 81 -2.73 -35.54 5.80
C LEU A 81 -1.52 -36.09 6.56
N ASN A 82 -1.74 -36.86 7.64
CA ASN A 82 -0.72 -37.42 8.53
C ASN A 82 0.16 -36.36 9.23
N PHE A 83 -0.36 -35.14 9.45
CA PHE A 83 0.30 -34.06 10.20
C PHE A 83 -0.27 -33.93 11.62
N GLU A 84 -0.30 -35.04 12.36
CA GLU A 84 -1.00 -35.13 13.65
C GLU A 84 -0.28 -34.44 14.82
N ALA A 85 1.05 -34.27 14.73
CA ALA A 85 1.90 -33.85 15.85
C ALA A 85 2.71 -32.59 15.53
N LEU A 86 2.06 -31.54 15.04
CA LEU A 86 2.70 -30.24 14.89
C LEU A 86 2.80 -29.54 16.26
N PRO A 87 4.01 -29.13 16.70
CA PRO A 87 4.17 -28.40 17.95
C PRO A 87 3.47 -27.04 17.85
N GLY A 88 2.75 -26.66 18.92
CA GLY A 88 2.08 -25.36 19.01
C GLY A 88 0.67 -25.31 18.41
N VAL A 89 0.07 -26.41 17.97
CA VAL A 89 -1.33 -26.41 17.48
C VAL A 89 -2.32 -26.59 18.64
N SER A 90 -3.25 -25.64 18.80
CA SER A 90 -4.36 -25.72 19.77
C SER A 90 -5.70 -25.56 19.08
N VAL A 91 -6.69 -26.38 19.44
CA VAL A 91 -8.04 -26.31 18.86
C VAL A 91 -8.83 -25.20 19.54
N SER A 92 -9.32 -24.23 18.76
CA SER A 92 -10.19 -23.16 19.24
C SER A 92 -11.65 -23.52 18.94
N THR A 93 -12.55 -23.26 19.89
CA THR A 93 -13.98 -23.51 19.70
C THR A 93 -14.55 -22.46 18.75
N PRO A 94 -15.32 -22.84 17.72
CA PRO A 94 -15.84 -21.88 16.75
C PRO A 94 -16.73 -20.85 17.46
N VAL A 95 -16.38 -19.57 17.33
CA VAL A 95 -17.20 -18.47 17.83
C VAL A 95 -18.50 -18.45 17.01
N PRO A 96 -19.69 -18.58 17.62
CA PRO A 96 -20.93 -18.60 16.87
C PRO A 96 -21.11 -17.29 16.10
N LEU A 97 -21.39 -17.39 14.80
CA LEU A 97 -21.55 -16.29 13.82
C LEU A 97 -22.70 -15.29 14.14
N ASN A 98 -23.32 -15.41 15.31
CA ASN A 98 -24.55 -14.70 15.69
C ASN A 98 -24.36 -13.22 16.09
N THR A 99 -23.19 -12.60 15.89
CA THR A 99 -22.93 -11.21 16.31
C THR A 99 -22.95 -10.18 15.17
N LEU A 100 -23.24 -10.59 13.93
CA LEU A 100 -23.29 -9.66 12.78
C LEU A 100 -24.70 -9.17 12.41
N SER A 101 -25.76 -9.78 12.97
CA SER A 101 -27.16 -9.39 12.73
C SER A 101 -27.56 -8.06 13.38
N ASP A 102 -26.85 -7.66 14.44
CA ASP A 102 -27.13 -6.42 15.20
C ASP A 102 -26.08 -5.34 14.97
N ARG A 103 -25.59 -5.18 13.73
CA ARG A 103 -24.95 -3.90 13.38
C ARG A 103 -26.04 -2.83 13.37
N PRO A 104 -26.06 -1.87 14.30
CA PRO A 104 -27.08 -0.84 14.31
C PRO A 104 -27.03 -0.12 12.96
N ARG A 105 -28.15 -0.13 12.23
CA ARG A 105 -28.27 0.66 11.01
C ARG A 105 -27.99 2.10 11.40
N GLY A 106 -26.97 2.71 10.78
CA GLY A 106 -26.62 4.10 11.05
C GLY A 106 -27.83 5.04 10.86
N PRO A 107 -27.83 6.21 11.50
CA PRO A 107 -28.95 7.15 11.46
C PRO A 107 -29.36 7.44 10.01
N ARG A 108 -30.66 7.50 9.75
CA ARG A 108 -31.15 7.85 8.40
C ARG A 108 -30.62 9.25 8.06
N ARG A 109 -30.45 9.54 6.77
CA ARG A 109 -29.95 10.87 6.32
C ARG A 109 -30.78 12.05 6.85
N THR A 110 -32.02 11.80 7.26
CA THR A 110 -32.94 12.75 7.90
C THR A 110 -32.58 13.09 9.35
N ASP A 111 -31.88 12.19 10.04
CA ASP A 111 -31.61 12.28 11.48
C ASP A 111 -30.21 12.85 11.76
N ARG A 112 -29.49 13.28 10.70
CA ARG A 112 -28.15 13.85 10.83
C ARG A 112 -28.26 15.32 11.23
N PRO A 113 -27.65 15.75 12.35
CA PRO A 113 -27.66 17.15 12.75
C PRO A 113 -27.00 18.03 11.68
N PRO A 114 -27.45 19.28 11.50
CA PRO A 114 -26.85 20.22 10.57
C PRO A 114 -25.36 20.43 10.91
N ARG A 115 -24.51 20.56 9.89
CA ARG A 115 -23.09 20.87 10.11
C ARG A 115 -23.00 22.24 10.78
N ALA A 116 -22.28 22.30 11.91
CA ALA A 116 -21.96 23.56 12.54
C ALA A 116 -21.22 24.48 11.56
N PRO A 117 -21.51 25.79 11.56
CA PRO A 117 -20.74 26.74 10.77
C PRO A 117 -19.28 26.69 11.22
N THR A 118 -18.37 26.52 10.27
CA THR A 118 -16.95 26.73 10.50
C THR A 118 -16.74 28.23 10.64
N ASP A 119 -16.36 28.68 11.84
CA ASP A 119 -15.89 30.06 12.02
C ASP A 119 -14.70 30.31 11.08
N MET A 120 -14.80 31.42 10.33
CA MET A 120 -13.83 31.87 9.31
C MET A 120 -12.72 32.70 9.93
#